data_AF-A0A7C5UV82-F1
#
_entry.id   AF-A0A7C5UV82-F1
#
_cell.length_a   1.000
_cell.length_b   1.000
_cell.length_c   1.000
_cell.angle_alpha   90.00
_cell.angle_beta   90.00
_cell.angle_gamma   90.00
#
_symmetry.space_group_name_H-M   'P 1'
#
loop_
_entity.id
_entity.type
_entity.pdbx_description
1 polymer ?
#
loop_
_entity_poly.entity_id
_entity_poly.type
_entity_poly.pdbx_seq_one_letter_code
_entity_poly.pdbx_strand_id
1 'polypeptide(L)'
;MALIDVELLDLLYNMAPVRVMVLKPIPELPIVHSSLYKGSEAVIPRWLAEILEEGGYVEILNSSLTPQDLARLRFIHTQQRGRLSKLEEYFFIRSKSNIEALESKARKVGDITLLKSVERMKEDFTEIVNIRLSMIFKAIQLKGIDTIEKELSIEEKLLISKFRKILSYWLEKFVELR
;
A
#
# COMPACT_ATOMS: atom_id res chain seq x y z
N MET A 1 5.89 18.53 10.58
CA MET A 1 5.80 17.17 11.16
C MET A 1 4.74 16.28 10.53
N ALA A 2 3.62 16.76 9.97
CA ALA A 2 2.64 15.87 9.32
C ALA A 2 3.17 15.26 8.01
N LEU A 3 3.79 16.06 7.14
CA LEU A 3 4.37 15.60 5.87
C LEU A 3 5.53 14.60 6.07
N ILE A 4 6.43 14.85 7.02
CA ILE A 4 7.61 13.98 7.25
C ILE A 4 7.23 12.53 7.53
N ASP A 5 6.16 12.28 8.28
CA ASP A 5 5.76 10.91 8.60
C ASP A 5 5.19 10.18 7.38
N VAL A 6 4.56 10.90 6.44
CA VAL A 6 4.06 10.32 5.18
C VAL A 6 5.24 9.95 4.29
N GLU A 7 6.20 10.87 4.12
CA GLU A 7 7.44 10.60 3.37
C GLU A 7 8.24 9.44 3.98
N LEU A 8 8.23 9.32 5.32
CA LEU A 8 8.88 8.22 6.00
C LEU A 8 8.21 6.88 5.70
N LEU A 9 6.89 6.83 5.51
CA LEU A 9 6.20 5.60 5.10
C LEU A 9 6.61 5.17 3.69
N ASP A 10 6.77 6.12 2.76
CA ASP A 10 7.26 5.82 1.41
C ASP A 10 8.68 5.26 1.45
N LEU A 11 9.56 5.83 2.29
CA LEU A 11 10.89 5.29 2.51
C LEU A 11 10.85 3.88 3.11
N LEU A 12 10.00 3.63 4.11
CA LEU A 12 9.83 2.32 4.72
C LEU A 12 9.30 1.28 3.72
N TYR A 13 8.36 1.67 2.86
CA TYR A 13 7.87 0.81 1.78
C TYR A 13 8.98 0.41 0.82
N ASN A 14 9.84 1.35 0.44
CA ASN A 14 10.99 1.10 -0.43
C ASN A 14 12.05 0.20 0.21
N MET A 15 12.18 0.26 1.53
CA MET A 15 13.08 -0.61 2.29
C MET A 15 12.47 -1.97 2.62
N ALA A 16 11.16 -2.15 2.41
CA ALA A 16 10.48 -3.40 2.74
C ALA A 16 11.06 -4.57 1.93
N PRO A 17 11.27 -5.74 2.56
CA PRO A 17 11.80 -6.91 1.88
C PRO A 17 10.79 -7.47 0.88
N VAL A 18 11.24 -7.77 -0.34
CA VAL A 18 10.44 -8.41 -1.38
C VAL A 18 11.14 -9.66 -1.91
N ARG A 19 10.34 -10.66 -2.26
CA ARG A 19 10.83 -11.89 -2.89
C ARG A 19 11.00 -11.67 -4.38
N VAL A 20 12.14 -12.09 -4.90
CA VAL A 20 12.49 -11.98 -6.32
C VAL A 20 13.00 -13.32 -6.85
N MET A 21 12.73 -13.59 -8.13
CA MET A 21 13.35 -14.65 -8.91
C MET A 21 14.52 -14.08 -9.70
N VAL A 22 15.69 -14.70 -9.61
CA VAL A 22 16.89 -14.21 -10.29
C VAL A 22 16.94 -14.75 -11.73
N LEU A 23 16.80 -13.87 -12.71
CA LEU A 23 16.78 -14.21 -14.14
C LEU A 23 18.18 -14.28 -14.77
N LYS A 24 19.12 -13.46 -14.26
CA LYS A 24 20.52 -13.38 -14.70
C LYS A 24 21.43 -13.43 -13.48
N PRO A 25 22.61 -14.08 -13.56
CA PRO A 25 23.54 -14.08 -12.45
C PRO A 25 23.99 -12.66 -12.14
N ILE A 26 24.01 -12.29 -10.86
CA ILE A 26 24.45 -10.98 -10.40
C ILE A 26 25.67 -11.20 -9.52
N PRO A 27 26.84 -10.61 -9.86
CA PRO A 27 28.00 -10.64 -8.99
C PRO A 27 27.68 -9.96 -7.65
N GLU A 28 28.59 -10.11 -6.68
CA GLU A 28 28.37 -9.64 -5.31
C GLU A 28 27.80 -8.22 -5.26
N LEU A 29 26.58 -8.11 -4.72
CA LEU A 29 25.92 -6.83 -4.53
C LEU A 29 26.52 -6.15 -3.28
N PRO A 30 27.00 -4.90 -3.37
CA PRO A 30 27.65 -4.22 -2.25
C PRO A 30 26.80 -4.12 -0.97
N ILE A 31 25.48 -4.21 -1.11
CA ILE A 31 24.50 -3.98 -0.04
C ILE A 31 24.00 -5.29 0.55
N VAL A 32 23.94 -6.35 -0.26
CA VAL A 32 23.44 -7.68 0.16
C VAL A 32 24.62 -8.59 0.56
N HIS A 33 25.85 -8.21 0.23
CA HIS A 33 27.08 -8.99 0.47
C HIS A 33 26.93 -10.46 0.04
N SER A 34 26.18 -10.66 -1.05
CA SER A 34 25.75 -11.97 -1.54
C SER A 34 25.73 -11.96 -3.06
N SER A 35 26.26 -13.01 -3.68
CA SER A 35 26.06 -13.27 -5.11
C SER A 35 24.69 -13.90 -5.35
N LEU A 36 23.98 -13.44 -6.38
CA LEU A 36 22.67 -13.98 -6.76
C LEU A 36 22.82 -14.90 -7.97
N TYR A 37 22.43 -16.16 -7.81
CA TYR A 37 22.53 -17.18 -8.85
C TYR A 37 21.28 -17.22 -9.72
N LYS A 38 21.45 -17.41 -11.03
CA LYS A 38 20.31 -17.57 -11.94
C LYS A 38 19.41 -18.74 -11.51
N GLY A 39 18.11 -18.50 -11.48
CA GLY A 39 17.08 -19.46 -11.07
C GLY A 39 16.91 -19.59 -9.55
N SER A 40 17.70 -18.85 -8.76
CA SER A 40 17.49 -18.78 -7.30
C SER A 40 16.42 -17.75 -6.94
N GLU A 41 15.78 -17.96 -5.80
CA GLU A 41 14.97 -16.94 -5.17
C GLU A 41 15.78 -16.19 -4.11
N ALA A 42 15.53 -14.89 -3.98
CA ALA A 42 16.16 -14.06 -2.96
C ALA A 42 15.14 -13.10 -2.33
N VAL A 43 15.47 -12.63 -1.11
CA VAL A 43 14.74 -11.58 -0.43
C VAL A 43 15.64 -10.36 -0.35
N ILE A 44 15.25 -9.28 -1.02
CA ILE A 44 16.03 -8.04 -1.10
C ILE A 44 15.10 -6.83 -0.85
N PRO A 45 15.65 -5.66 -0.48
CA PRO A 45 14.84 -4.44 -0.37
C PRO A 45 14.12 -4.11 -1.69
N ARG A 46 12.88 -3.61 -1.60
CA ARG A 46 12.05 -3.26 -2.76
C ARG A 46 12.74 -2.33 -3.73
N TRP A 47 13.36 -1.25 -3.25
CA TRP A 47 14.04 -0.28 -4.12
C TRP A 47 15.11 -0.95 -4.99
N LEU A 48 15.82 -1.94 -4.43
CA LEU A 48 16.86 -2.68 -5.16
C LEU A 48 16.23 -3.65 -6.15
N ALA A 49 15.14 -4.32 -5.74
CA ALA A 49 14.39 -5.21 -6.60
C ALA A 49 13.85 -4.50 -7.85
N GLU A 50 13.28 -3.30 -7.69
CA GLU A 50 12.72 -2.50 -8.78
C GLU A 50 13.82 -2.11 -9.80
N ILE A 51 14.99 -1.63 -9.33
CA ILE A 51 16.14 -1.33 -10.21
C ILE A 51 16.62 -2.57 -10.98
N LEU A 52 16.70 -3.73 -10.30
CA LEU A 52 17.15 -4.97 -10.92
C LEU A 52 16.11 -5.54 -11.89
N GLU A 53 14.83 -5.36 -11.63
CA GLU A 53 13.72 -5.78 -12.51
C GLU A 53 13.69 -4.93 -13.78
N GLU A 54 13.89 -3.62 -13.68
CA GLU A 54 14.04 -2.73 -14.85
C GLU A 54 15.21 -3.14 -15.75
N GLY A 55 16.32 -3.61 -15.17
CA GLY A 55 17.46 -4.17 -15.90
C GLY A 55 17.25 -5.61 -16.42
N GLY A 56 16.12 -6.24 -16.11
CA GLY A 56 15.80 -7.62 -16.45
C GLY A 56 16.74 -8.64 -15.79
N TYR A 57 17.26 -8.33 -14.60
CA TYR A 57 18.09 -9.23 -13.80
C TYR A 57 17.26 -10.09 -12.85
N VAL A 58 16.14 -9.56 -12.37
CA VAL A 58 15.21 -10.27 -11.47
C VAL A 58 13.77 -10.05 -11.91
N GLU A 59 12.87 -10.87 -11.38
CA GLU A 59 11.41 -10.72 -11.47
C GLU A 59 10.83 -10.70 -10.05
N ILE A 60 10.05 -9.69 -9.70
CA ILE A 60 9.44 -9.58 -8.37
C ILE A 60 8.22 -10.52 -8.30
N LEU A 61 8.28 -11.53 -7.43
CA LEU A 61 7.32 -12.64 -7.40
C LEU A 61 5.92 -12.28 -6.86
N ASN A 62 5.79 -11.16 -6.13
CA ASN A 62 4.53 -10.70 -5.52
C ASN A 62 4.08 -9.34 -6.06
N SER A 63 4.45 -9.00 -7.30
CA SER A 63 4.60 -7.60 -7.71
C SER A 63 3.30 -6.84 -8.00
N SER A 64 2.26 -7.47 -8.54
CA SER A 64 1.16 -6.70 -9.13
C SER A 64 -0.20 -7.00 -8.52
N LEU A 65 -0.80 -5.97 -7.93
CA LEU A 65 -2.22 -5.93 -7.61
C LEU A 65 -3.03 -5.95 -8.91
N THR A 66 -3.90 -6.93 -9.10
CA THR A 66 -4.71 -7.03 -10.32
C THR A 66 -6.06 -6.27 -10.16
N PRO A 67 -6.74 -5.93 -11.26
CA PRO A 67 -8.12 -5.43 -11.19
C PRO A 67 -9.06 -6.37 -10.43
N GLN A 68 -8.88 -7.68 -10.59
CA GLN A 68 -9.67 -8.70 -9.91
C GLN A 68 -9.43 -8.68 -8.40
N ASP A 69 -8.19 -8.43 -7.95
CA ASP A 69 -7.86 -8.32 -6.53
C ASP A 69 -8.57 -7.13 -5.88
N LEU A 70 -8.55 -5.96 -6.52
CA LEU A 70 -9.25 -4.76 -6.05
C LEU A 70 -10.76 -4.97 -6.03
N ALA A 71 -11.34 -5.51 -7.11
CA ALA A 71 -12.77 -5.81 -7.15
C ALA A 71 -13.18 -6.78 -6.04
N ARG A 72 -12.34 -7.80 -5.75
CA ARG A 72 -12.57 -8.75 -4.65
C ARG A 72 -12.51 -8.06 -3.30
N LEU A 73 -11.50 -7.24 -3.05
CA LEU A 73 -11.35 -6.48 -1.80
C LEU A 73 -12.51 -5.52 -1.58
N ARG A 74 -12.93 -4.81 -2.62
CA ARG A 74 -14.11 -3.94 -2.60
C ARG A 74 -15.36 -4.72 -2.22
N PHE A 75 -15.62 -5.83 -2.89
CA PHE A 75 -16.77 -6.68 -2.60
C PHE A 75 -16.78 -7.14 -1.13
N ILE A 76 -15.64 -7.60 -0.62
CA ILE A 76 -15.49 -7.99 0.79
C ILE A 76 -15.86 -6.83 1.72
N HIS A 77 -15.34 -5.63 1.45
CA HIS A 77 -15.61 -4.43 2.25
C HIS A 77 -17.08 -3.99 2.20
N THR A 78 -17.73 -4.08 1.04
CA THR A 78 -19.15 -3.74 0.89
C THR A 78 -20.06 -4.75 1.60
N GLN A 79 -19.71 -6.03 1.61
CA GLN A 79 -20.52 -7.08 2.25
C GLN A 79 -20.40 -7.11 3.78
N GLN A 80 -19.25 -6.72 4.34
CA GLN A 80 -18.95 -6.91 5.77
C GLN A 80 -19.67 -5.96 6.75
N ARG A 81 -20.69 -5.18 6.30
CA ARG A 81 -21.62 -4.37 7.13
C ARG A 81 -21.07 -3.87 8.47
N GLY A 82 -19.92 -3.18 8.44
CA GLY A 82 -19.34 -2.56 9.63
C GLY A 82 -18.16 -3.30 10.29
N ARG A 83 -17.63 -4.38 9.69
CA ARG A 83 -16.31 -4.96 10.06
C ARG A 83 -15.25 -4.67 9.00
N LEU A 84 -14.06 -4.26 9.45
CA LEU A 84 -12.92 -4.09 8.54
C LEU A 84 -12.31 -5.46 8.24
N SER A 85 -12.08 -5.74 6.97
CA SER A 85 -11.18 -6.82 6.58
C SER A 85 -9.74 -6.36 6.74
N LYS A 86 -8.85 -7.29 7.11
CA LYS A 86 -7.42 -6.99 7.23
C LYS A 86 -6.84 -6.70 5.84
N LEU A 87 -6.23 -5.52 5.70
CA LEU A 87 -5.40 -5.21 4.53
C LEU A 87 -3.95 -5.59 4.78
N GLU A 88 -3.24 -5.83 3.68
CA GLU A 88 -1.79 -5.96 3.72
C GLU A 88 -1.14 -4.62 4.11
N GLU A 89 0.05 -4.69 4.70
CA GLU A 89 0.83 -3.49 4.97
C GLU A 89 1.23 -2.83 3.65
N TYR A 90 1.28 -1.50 3.66
CA TYR A 90 1.59 -0.69 2.48
C TYR A 90 0.57 -0.84 1.33
N PHE A 91 -0.66 -1.28 1.64
CA PHE A 91 -1.70 -1.48 0.63
C PHE A 91 -1.97 -0.23 -0.20
N PHE A 92 -2.09 0.94 0.42
CA PHE A 92 -2.46 2.17 -0.28
C PHE A 92 -1.31 2.67 -1.14
N ILE A 93 -0.08 2.64 -0.61
CA ILE A 93 1.14 3.01 -1.35
C ILE A 93 1.29 2.09 -2.56
N ARG A 94 1.27 0.78 -2.34
CA ARG A 94 1.41 -0.22 -3.41
C ARG A 94 0.31 -0.12 -4.45
N SER A 95 -0.95 0.04 -4.04
CA SER A 95 -2.09 0.15 -4.97
C SER A 95 -1.95 1.39 -5.85
N LYS A 96 -1.60 2.53 -5.25
CA LYS A 96 -1.38 3.78 -6.00
C LYS A 96 -0.25 3.62 -7.01
N SER A 97 0.93 3.17 -6.59
CA SER A 97 2.08 2.96 -7.48
C SER A 97 1.77 1.98 -8.61
N ASN A 98 1.05 0.90 -8.32
CA ASN A 98 0.67 -0.09 -9.34
C ASN A 98 -0.30 0.49 -10.37
N ILE A 99 -1.34 1.21 -9.93
CA ILE A 99 -2.31 1.86 -10.82
C ILE A 99 -1.61 2.90 -11.72
N GLU A 100 -0.72 3.72 -11.15
CA GLU A 100 0.04 4.73 -11.90
C GLU A 100 0.99 4.08 -12.93
N ALA A 101 1.66 2.99 -12.57
CA ALA A 101 2.53 2.24 -13.48
C ALA A 101 1.74 1.62 -14.65
N LEU A 102 0.59 1.00 -14.35
CA LEU A 102 -0.29 0.44 -15.37
C LEU A 102 -0.86 1.52 -16.30
N GLU A 103 -1.26 2.66 -15.74
CA GLU A 103 -1.74 3.81 -16.51
C GLU A 103 -0.66 4.34 -17.47
N SER A 104 0.56 4.52 -16.96
CA SER A 104 1.70 4.97 -17.76
C SER A 104 2.00 3.99 -18.89
N LYS A 105 2.00 2.69 -18.61
CA LYS A 105 2.17 1.63 -19.62
C LYS A 105 1.06 1.66 -20.68
N ALA A 106 -0.19 1.77 -20.26
CA ALA A 106 -1.35 1.80 -21.15
C ALA A 106 -1.30 3.02 -22.10
N ARG A 107 -0.95 4.20 -21.57
CA ARG A 107 -0.77 5.42 -22.36
C ARG A 107 0.38 5.31 -23.36
N LYS A 108 1.53 4.73 -22.95
CA LYS A 108 2.69 4.56 -23.83
C LYS A 108 2.41 3.64 -25.03
N VAL A 109 1.65 2.57 -24.81
CA VAL A 109 1.33 1.57 -25.86
C VAL A 109 0.05 1.93 -26.64
N GLY A 110 -0.74 2.90 -26.15
CA GLY A 110 -2.03 3.26 -26.76
C GLY A 110 -3.11 2.20 -26.54
N ASP A 111 -3.02 1.42 -25.47
CA ASP A 111 -3.94 0.31 -25.18
C ASP A 111 -5.21 0.81 -24.48
N ILE A 112 -6.28 1.00 -25.25
CA ILE A 112 -7.59 1.44 -24.77
C ILE A 112 -8.21 0.43 -23.79
N THR A 113 -7.97 -0.86 -23.99
CA THR A 113 -8.55 -1.90 -23.11
C THR A 113 -7.90 -1.87 -21.74
N LEU A 114 -6.58 -1.69 -21.70
CA LEU A 114 -5.84 -1.52 -20.46
C LEU A 114 -6.19 -0.21 -19.77
N LEU A 115 -6.39 0.89 -20.50
CA LEU A 115 -6.87 2.17 -19.94
C LEU A 115 -8.22 2.02 -19.22
N LYS A 116 -9.19 1.35 -19.85
CA LYS A 116 -10.48 1.05 -19.21
C LYS A 116 -10.33 0.20 -17.95
N SER A 117 -9.39 -0.75 -17.96
CA SER A 117 -9.08 -1.55 -16.77
C SER A 117 -8.51 -0.70 -15.64
N VAL A 118 -7.61 0.23 -15.96
CA VAL A 118 -7.03 1.19 -15.00
C VAL A 118 -8.10 2.11 -14.41
N GLU A 119 -9.03 2.60 -15.23
CA GLU A 119 -10.16 3.41 -14.75
C GLU A 119 -11.01 2.64 -13.73
N ARG A 120 -11.35 1.39 -14.01
CA ARG A 120 -12.06 0.53 -13.05
C ARG A 120 -11.27 0.29 -11.77
N MET A 121 -9.95 0.07 -11.87
CA MET A 121 -9.10 -0.06 -10.68
C MET A 121 -9.13 1.20 -9.82
N LYS A 122 -9.13 2.40 -10.42
CA LYS A 122 -9.23 3.67 -9.69
C LYS A 122 -10.58 3.81 -8.98
N GLU A 123 -11.66 3.43 -9.64
CA GLU A 123 -13.02 3.41 -9.05
C GLU A 123 -13.07 2.45 -7.85
N ASP A 124 -12.63 1.21 -8.04
CA ASP A 124 -12.61 0.18 -6.99
C ASP A 124 -11.74 0.61 -5.80
N PHE A 125 -10.55 1.14 -6.07
CA PHE A 125 -9.64 1.65 -5.03
C PHE A 125 -10.26 2.81 -4.25
N THR A 126 -10.90 3.76 -4.94
CA THR A 126 -11.58 4.91 -4.31
C THR A 126 -12.75 4.45 -3.43
N GLU A 127 -13.52 3.46 -3.87
CA GLU A 127 -14.61 2.90 -3.07
C GLU A 127 -14.09 2.23 -1.79
N ILE A 128 -13.00 1.44 -1.90
CA ILE A 128 -12.32 0.84 -0.73
C ILE A 128 -11.87 1.93 0.25
N VAL A 129 -11.19 2.98 -0.24
CA VAL A 129 -10.74 4.11 0.58
C VAL A 129 -11.92 4.74 1.33
N ASN A 130 -13.00 5.05 0.63
CA ASN A 130 -14.18 5.71 1.20
C ASN A 130 -14.87 4.85 2.28
N ILE A 131 -15.06 3.55 2.01
CA ILE A 131 -15.63 2.61 2.99
C ILE A 131 -14.76 2.57 4.24
N ARG A 132 -13.44 2.41 4.08
CA ARG A 132 -12.52 2.26 5.19
C ARG A 132 -12.40 3.53 6.03
N LEU A 133 -12.32 4.71 5.40
CA LEU A 133 -12.31 6.00 6.12
C LEU A 133 -13.58 6.20 6.93
N SER A 134 -14.76 5.90 6.36
CA SER A 134 -16.03 5.98 7.07
C SER A 134 -16.05 5.09 8.32
N MET A 135 -15.55 3.87 8.20
CA MET A 135 -15.47 2.92 9.31
C MET A 135 -14.47 3.34 10.38
N ILE A 136 -13.30 3.86 9.98
CA ILE A 136 -12.29 4.39 10.89
C ILE A 136 -12.86 5.59 11.66
N PHE A 137 -13.50 6.55 10.98
CA PHE A 137 -14.11 7.71 11.65
C PHE A 137 -15.21 7.30 12.62
N LYS A 138 -16.05 6.33 12.24
CA LYS A 138 -17.07 5.78 13.15
C LYS A 138 -16.43 5.12 14.38
N ALA A 139 -15.35 4.36 14.21
CA ALA A 139 -14.62 3.75 15.32
C ALA A 139 -13.98 4.81 16.24
N ILE A 140 -13.45 5.89 15.67
CA ILE A 140 -12.91 7.02 16.45
C ILE A 140 -14.02 7.70 17.26
N GLN A 141 -15.17 7.99 16.65
CA GLN A 141 -16.32 8.61 17.32
C GLN A 141 -16.83 7.77 18.51
N LEU A 142 -16.87 6.44 18.34
CA LEU A 142 -17.32 5.51 19.36
C LEU A 142 -16.24 5.13 20.38
N LYS A 143 -15.05 5.76 20.32
CA LYS A 143 -13.88 5.42 21.16
C LYS A 143 -13.50 3.94 21.10
N GLY A 144 -13.75 3.28 19.97
CA GLY A 144 -13.57 1.84 19.77
C GLY A 144 -12.42 1.45 18.84
N ILE A 145 -11.44 2.32 18.63
CA ILE A 145 -10.35 2.10 17.66
C ILE A 145 -9.55 0.83 17.95
N ASP A 146 -9.35 0.50 19.23
CA ASP A 146 -8.57 -0.66 19.65
C ASP A 146 -9.22 -1.99 19.19
N THR A 147 -10.52 -1.95 18.85
CA THR A 147 -11.26 -3.09 18.29
C THR A 147 -10.98 -3.36 16.81
N ILE A 148 -10.42 -2.37 16.09
CA ILE A 148 -10.12 -2.47 14.65
C ILE A 148 -8.63 -2.37 14.34
N GLU A 149 -7.76 -2.22 15.34
CA GLU A 149 -6.35 -1.89 15.14
C GLU A 149 -5.57 -2.97 14.37
N LYS A 150 -5.97 -4.24 14.49
CA LYS A 150 -5.30 -5.37 13.84
C LYS A 150 -5.64 -5.48 12.35
N GLU A 151 -6.73 -4.86 11.94
CA GLU A 151 -7.28 -4.85 10.58
C GLU A 151 -6.81 -3.64 9.77
N LEU A 152 -6.12 -2.70 10.41
CA LEU A 152 -5.56 -1.51 9.78
C LEU A 152 -4.20 -1.77 9.13
N SER A 153 -4.03 -1.18 7.96
CA SER A 153 -2.72 -1.00 7.33
C SER A 153 -1.84 -0.02 8.11
N ILE A 154 -0.54 0.03 7.80
CA ILE A 154 0.39 0.96 8.43
C ILE A 154 0.05 2.42 8.09
N GLU A 155 -0.45 2.68 6.88
CA GLU A 155 -0.88 4.00 6.42
C GLU A 155 -2.08 4.51 7.24
N GLU A 156 -3.04 3.63 7.51
CA GLU A 156 -4.22 3.99 8.31
C GLU A 156 -3.87 4.19 9.79
N LYS A 157 -2.95 3.38 10.33
CA LYS A 157 -2.43 3.58 11.68
C LYS A 157 -1.77 4.95 11.81
N LEU A 158 -0.99 5.37 10.80
CA LEU A 158 -0.42 6.71 10.77
C LEU A 158 -1.53 7.77 10.73
N LEU A 159 -2.51 7.64 9.84
CA LEU A 159 -3.63 8.57 9.72
C LEU A 159 -4.37 8.74 11.07
N ILE A 160 -4.69 7.64 11.74
CA ILE A 160 -5.37 7.65 13.05
C ILE A 160 -4.52 8.31 14.11
N SER A 161 -3.20 8.02 14.15
CA SER A 161 -2.27 8.66 15.09
C SER A 161 -2.28 10.19 14.92
N LYS A 162 -2.27 10.68 13.69
CA LYS A 162 -2.37 12.13 13.41
C LYS A 162 -3.74 12.69 13.77
N PHE A 163 -4.82 12.00 13.41
CA PHE A 163 -6.18 12.45 13.70
C PHE A 163 -6.46 12.51 15.21
N ARG A 164 -6.04 11.50 15.98
CA ARG A 164 -6.15 11.47 17.45
C ARG A 164 -5.49 12.70 18.07
N LYS A 165 -4.28 13.06 17.64
CA LYS A 165 -3.59 14.27 18.14
C LYS A 165 -4.39 15.55 17.88
N ILE A 166 -4.94 15.71 16.69
CA ILE A 166 -5.76 16.87 16.33
C ILE A 166 -7.05 16.90 17.17
N LEU A 167 -7.74 15.76 17.28
CA LEU A 167 -8.98 15.65 18.02
C LEU A 167 -8.77 15.92 19.52
N SER A 168 -7.75 15.33 20.13
CA SER A 168 -7.41 15.56 21.55
C SER A 168 -7.13 17.03 21.82
N TYR A 169 -6.30 17.67 20.99
CA TYR A 169 -6.00 19.11 21.14
C TYR A 169 -7.27 19.98 21.02
N TRP A 170 -8.16 19.65 20.07
CA TRP A 170 -9.40 20.39 19.91
C TRP A 170 -10.35 20.22 21.11
N LEU A 171 -10.49 18.99 21.63
CA LEU A 171 -11.32 18.70 22.80
C LEU A 171 -10.80 19.42 24.05
N GLU A 172 -9.51 19.35 24.33
CA GLU A 172 -8.87 20.05 25.45
C GLU A 172 -9.09 21.56 25.36
N LYS A 173 -8.97 22.13 24.16
CA LYS A 173 -9.07 23.58 23.95
C LYS A 173 -10.49 24.13 24.07
N PHE A 174 -11.50 23.39 23.64
CA PHE A 174 -12.86 23.93 23.45
C PHE A 174 -13.97 23.21 24.21
N VAL A 175 -13.74 21.97 24.67
CA VAL A 175 -14.80 21.12 25.27
C VAL A 175 -14.52 20.79 26.72
N GLU A 176 -13.27 20.53 27.09
CA GLU A 176 -12.91 20.23 28.47
C GLU A 176 -13.13 21.46 29.36
N LEU A 177 -14.13 21.37 30.23
CA LEU A 177 -14.45 22.39 31.23
C LEU A 177 -13.45 22.25 32.38
N ARG A 178 -12.63 23.28 32.61
CA ARG A 178 -11.78 23.41 33.81
C ARG A 178 -12.62 23.76 35.03
#